data_AF-A0A4V3T5Q8-F1
#
_entry.id   AF-A0A4V3T5Q8-F1
#
_cell.length_a   1.000
_cell.length_b   1.000
_cell.length_c   1.000
_cell.angle_alpha   90.00
_cell.angle_beta   90.00
_cell.angle_gamma   90.00
#
_symmetry.space_group_name_H-M   'P 1'
#
loop_
_entity.id
_entity.type
_entity.pdbx_description
1 polymer ?
#
loop_
_entity_poly.entity_id
_entity_poly.type
_entity_poly.pdbx_seq_one_letter_code
_entity_poly.pdbx_strand_id
1 'polypeptide(L)'
;MPLSRSVGPDGDLFLEFPADSPAVRAATHAQDDELSAVLEITDVAPVSVPHRIRGRARVGGWLTSVPGMAGPGRMLLRLETGEAHIDDLWGEECVDAEDFRDAAPDPLAAHEADLLQHLYSEHGDQLATLCGLLGERAACTCAAHRPAVVPLALDRLGLRVRFCERDGGCFDARFEFPEPVRDVVELSHAMHTLFEAAAH
;
A
#
# COMPACT_ATOMS: atom_id res chain seq x y z
N MET A 1 11.87 -11.51 10.93
CA MET A 1 11.07 -10.29 10.69
C MET A 1 11.38 -9.28 11.78
N PRO A 2 11.45 -7.99 11.45
CA PRO A 2 11.65 -6.95 12.45
C PRO A 2 10.45 -6.89 13.41
N LEU A 3 10.71 -6.52 14.66
CA LEU A 3 9.72 -6.31 15.73
C LEU A 3 8.98 -4.98 15.54
N SER A 4 9.70 -3.96 15.09
CA SER A 4 9.17 -2.65 14.73
C SER A 4 9.93 -2.08 13.54
N ARG A 5 9.30 -1.15 12.86
CA ARG A 5 9.84 -0.46 11.69
C ARG A 5 9.40 1.00 11.71
N SER A 6 10.29 1.90 11.35
CA SER A 6 9.99 3.33 11.17
C SER A 6 10.89 3.93 10.09
N VAL A 7 10.44 5.01 9.48
CA VAL A 7 11.23 5.80 8.54
C VAL A 7 11.75 7.05 9.28
N GLY A 8 13.05 7.31 9.17
CA GLY A 8 13.67 8.52 9.70
C GLY A 8 13.44 9.74 8.81
N PRO A 9 13.79 10.95 9.29
CA PRO A 9 13.63 12.18 8.51
C PRO A 9 14.49 12.21 7.24
N ASP A 10 15.58 11.43 7.21
CA ASP A 10 16.50 11.36 6.07
C ASP A 10 16.13 10.28 5.04
N GLY A 11 14.99 9.59 5.21
CA GLY A 11 14.55 8.48 4.36
C GLY A 11 15.09 7.11 4.79
N ASP A 12 15.86 7.05 5.88
CA ASP A 12 16.44 5.80 6.38
C ASP A 12 15.42 4.92 7.09
N LEU A 13 15.52 3.61 6.90
CA LEU A 13 14.65 2.66 7.58
C LEU A 13 15.30 2.15 8.86
N PHE A 14 14.60 2.34 9.97
CA PHE A 14 14.99 1.82 11.28
C PHE A 14 14.20 0.54 11.56
N LEU A 15 14.91 -0.55 11.78
CA LEU A 15 14.36 -1.90 11.93
C LEU A 15 14.83 -2.50 13.25
N GLU A 16 13.92 -2.70 14.20
CA GLU A 16 14.26 -3.36 15.46
C GLU A 16 14.19 -4.88 15.30
N PHE A 17 15.22 -5.59 15.72
CA PHE A 17 15.27 -7.05 15.70
C PHE A 17 15.63 -7.62 17.08
N PRO A 18 15.30 -8.89 17.36
CA PRO A 18 15.96 -9.64 18.43
C PRO A 18 17.47 -9.63 18.24
N ALA A 19 18.24 -9.47 19.33
CA ALA A 19 19.70 -9.33 19.27
C ALA A 19 20.41 -10.56 18.69
N ASP A 20 19.80 -11.74 18.77
CA ASP A 20 20.30 -13.00 18.21
C ASP A 20 19.88 -13.24 16.75
N SER A 21 19.14 -12.30 16.14
CA SER A 21 18.62 -12.48 14.79
C SER A 21 19.74 -12.58 13.74
N PRO A 22 19.52 -13.32 12.64
CA PRO A 22 20.50 -13.43 11.56
C PRO A 22 20.92 -12.08 10.97
N ALA A 23 19.99 -11.13 10.85
CA ALA A 23 20.26 -9.79 10.33
C ALA A 23 21.23 -9.01 11.24
N VAL A 24 21.01 -9.06 12.57
CA VAL A 24 21.90 -8.41 13.54
C VAL A 24 23.29 -9.02 13.52
N ARG A 25 23.37 -10.35 13.48
CA ARG A 25 24.65 -11.05 13.35
C ARG A 25 25.38 -10.68 12.06
N ALA A 26 24.68 -10.60 10.94
CA ALA A 26 25.28 -10.24 9.67
C ALA A 26 25.82 -8.80 9.69
N ALA A 27 25.02 -7.83 10.20
CA ALA A 27 25.43 -6.43 10.32
C ALA A 27 26.63 -6.25 11.26
N THR A 28 26.68 -7.00 12.38
CA THR A 28 27.79 -6.91 13.37
C THR A 28 29.11 -7.47 12.83
N HIS A 29 29.08 -8.29 11.78
CA HIS A 29 30.27 -8.93 11.21
C HIS A 29 30.63 -8.37 9.81
N ALA A 30 29.98 -7.30 9.39
CA ALA A 30 30.26 -6.64 8.11
C ALA A 30 31.66 -5.99 8.16
N GLN A 31 32.38 -6.02 7.04
CA GLN A 31 33.61 -5.24 6.91
C GLN A 31 33.24 -3.76 6.86
N ASP A 32 33.98 -2.92 7.58
CA ASP A 32 33.73 -1.48 7.73
C ASP A 32 32.36 -1.13 8.36
N ASP A 33 31.73 -2.08 9.08
CA ASP A 33 30.41 -1.95 9.73
C ASP A 33 29.22 -1.70 8.77
N GLU A 34 29.42 -1.83 7.45
CA GLU A 34 28.39 -1.63 6.43
C GLU A 34 28.09 -2.92 5.65
N LEU A 35 26.84 -3.38 5.73
CA LEU A 35 26.36 -4.54 4.97
C LEU A 35 25.41 -4.11 3.86
N SER A 36 25.75 -4.36 2.60
CA SER A 36 24.77 -4.19 1.51
C SER A 36 23.59 -5.14 1.70
N ALA A 37 22.39 -4.57 1.74
CA ALA A 37 21.16 -5.31 2.00
C ALA A 37 20.01 -4.79 1.14
N VAL A 38 19.02 -5.66 0.93
CA VAL A 38 17.77 -5.32 0.26
C VAL A 38 16.61 -5.70 1.18
N LEU A 39 15.73 -4.75 1.46
CA LEU A 39 14.46 -4.98 2.11
C LEU A 39 13.37 -5.21 1.06
N GLU A 40 12.82 -6.42 0.99
CA GLU A 40 11.66 -6.71 0.15
C GLU A 40 10.35 -6.51 0.93
N ILE A 41 9.43 -5.76 0.34
CA ILE A 41 8.11 -5.44 0.88
C ILE A 41 7.07 -5.97 -0.10
N THR A 42 6.00 -6.54 0.44
CA THR A 42 4.85 -6.98 -0.36
C THR A 42 3.60 -6.40 0.27
N ASP A 43 2.91 -5.55 -0.49
CA ASP A 43 1.62 -5.01 -0.09
C ASP A 43 0.49 -5.96 -0.51
N VAL A 44 -0.33 -6.35 0.44
CA VAL A 44 -1.40 -7.33 0.27
C VAL A 44 -2.72 -6.64 0.57
N ALA A 45 -3.67 -6.76 -0.35
CA ALA A 45 -4.99 -6.18 -0.18
C ALA A 45 -5.61 -6.65 1.15
N PRO A 46 -6.15 -5.72 1.96
CA PRO A 46 -6.68 -6.04 3.29
C PRO A 46 -8.04 -6.77 3.24
N VAL A 47 -8.57 -7.04 2.04
CA VAL A 47 -9.85 -7.69 1.79
C VAL A 47 -9.68 -8.91 0.88
N SER A 48 -10.66 -9.81 0.90
CA SER A 48 -10.62 -11.02 0.07
C SER A 48 -10.91 -10.69 -1.40
N VAL A 49 -9.87 -10.80 -2.23
CA VAL A 49 -9.92 -10.49 -3.66
C VAL A 49 -8.97 -11.42 -4.45
N PRO A 50 -9.30 -11.82 -5.69
CA PRO A 50 -8.35 -12.44 -6.59
C PRO A 50 -7.13 -11.54 -6.84
N HIS A 51 -5.95 -12.16 -7.01
CA HIS A 51 -4.69 -11.45 -7.25
C HIS A 51 -4.39 -10.36 -6.21
N ARG A 52 -4.55 -10.71 -4.91
CA ARG A 52 -4.49 -9.78 -3.77
C ARG A 52 -3.15 -9.08 -3.51
N ILE A 53 -2.10 -9.34 -4.29
CA ILE A 53 -0.85 -8.60 -4.15
C ILE A 53 -1.05 -7.27 -4.88
N ARG A 54 -1.07 -6.16 -4.13
CA ARG A 54 -1.30 -4.82 -4.68
C ARG A 54 0.00 -4.23 -5.23
N GLY A 55 1.11 -4.55 -4.58
CA GLY A 55 2.42 -4.15 -5.04
C GLY A 55 3.54 -4.86 -4.31
N ARG A 56 4.73 -4.68 -4.84
CA ARG A 56 6.00 -5.13 -4.28
C ARG A 56 6.95 -3.94 -4.31
N ALA A 57 7.72 -3.79 -3.24
CA ALA A 57 8.80 -2.82 -3.22
C ALA A 57 10.09 -3.50 -2.79
N ARG A 58 11.21 -3.00 -3.29
CA ARG A 58 12.55 -3.36 -2.86
C ARG A 58 13.28 -2.10 -2.48
N VAL A 59 13.83 -2.04 -1.28
CA VAL A 59 14.68 -0.92 -0.84
C VAL A 59 16.09 -1.46 -0.67
N GLY A 60 17.00 -1.04 -1.55
CA GLY A 60 18.42 -1.39 -1.52
C GLY A 60 19.22 -0.34 -0.76
N GLY A 61 20.24 -0.77 -0.03
CA GLY A 61 21.05 0.15 0.75
C GLY A 61 22.09 -0.49 1.64
N TRP A 62 22.54 0.26 2.64
CA TRP A 62 23.57 -0.15 3.59
C TRP A 62 22.99 -0.32 4.98
N LEU A 63 23.11 -1.53 5.51
CA LEU A 63 22.62 -1.90 6.82
C LEU A 63 23.74 -1.76 7.86
N THR A 64 23.50 -0.92 8.86
CA THR A 64 24.41 -0.66 9.98
C THR A 64 23.72 -0.95 11.31
N SER A 65 24.48 -1.32 12.33
CA SER A 65 23.95 -1.46 13.68
C SER A 65 23.89 -0.10 14.39
N VAL A 66 22.84 0.15 15.18
CA VAL A 66 22.68 1.37 15.99
C VAL A 66 22.60 0.98 17.47
N PRO A 67 23.76 0.78 18.14
CA PRO A 67 23.79 0.33 19.53
C PRO A 67 23.15 1.34 20.49
N GLY A 68 22.53 0.83 21.56
CA GLY A 68 21.97 1.67 22.64
C GLY A 68 20.62 2.33 22.35
N MET A 69 20.07 2.16 21.15
CA MET A 69 18.78 2.72 20.75
C MET A 69 17.60 1.74 20.89
N ALA A 70 17.86 0.50 21.33
CA ALA A 70 16.86 -0.53 21.55
C ALA A 70 16.89 -1.04 23.00
N GLY A 71 15.77 -1.61 23.46
CA GLY A 71 15.66 -2.22 24.79
C GLY A 71 16.50 -3.49 24.95
N PRO A 72 16.65 -4.02 26.18
CA PRO A 72 17.42 -5.24 26.44
C PRO A 72 16.98 -6.42 25.57
N GLY A 73 17.96 -7.15 24.99
CA GLY A 73 17.70 -8.29 24.11
C GLY A 73 17.29 -7.92 22.68
N ARG A 74 17.34 -6.64 22.31
CA ARG A 74 17.01 -6.13 20.98
C ARG A 74 18.17 -5.31 20.41
N MET A 75 18.16 -5.17 19.09
CA MET A 75 19.10 -4.33 18.36
C MET A 75 18.35 -3.54 17.31
N LEU A 76 18.67 -2.25 17.19
CA LEU A 76 18.17 -1.41 16.11
C LEU A 76 19.18 -1.47 14.97
N LEU A 77 18.69 -1.77 13.77
CA LEU A 77 19.47 -1.66 12.53
C LEU A 77 18.95 -0.46 11.73
N ARG A 78 19.87 0.32 11.15
CA ARG A 78 19.57 1.39 10.19
C ARG A 78 19.91 0.89 8.80
N LEU A 79 18.92 0.87 7.91
CA LEU A 79 19.14 0.73 6.48
C LEU A 79 19.18 2.14 5.89
N GLU A 80 20.36 2.59 5.53
CA GLU A 80 20.54 3.80 4.74
C GLU A 80 20.07 3.53 3.32
N THR A 81 19.04 4.26 2.88
CA THR A 81 18.38 4.03 1.60
C THR A 81 19.25 4.52 0.45
N GLY A 82 19.60 3.62 -0.48
CA GLY A 82 20.32 3.97 -1.71
C GLY A 82 19.39 4.11 -2.91
N GLU A 83 18.50 3.13 -3.09
CA GLU A 83 17.49 3.12 -4.15
C GLU A 83 16.27 2.31 -3.71
N ALA A 84 15.12 2.64 -4.26
CA ALA A 84 13.90 1.86 -4.11
C ALA A 84 13.31 1.51 -5.48
N HIS A 85 12.81 0.30 -5.61
CA HIS A 85 12.09 -0.16 -6.79
C HIS A 85 10.67 -0.55 -6.37
N ILE A 86 9.66 -0.02 -7.05
CA ILE A 86 8.25 -0.22 -6.74
C ILE A 86 7.57 -0.80 -7.98
N ASP A 87 6.79 -1.86 -7.79
CA ASP A 87 5.94 -2.48 -8.81
C ASP A 87 4.56 -2.68 -8.19
N ASP A 88 3.59 -1.83 -8.56
CA ASP A 88 2.28 -1.77 -7.93
C ASP A 88 1.12 -1.52 -8.92
N LEU A 89 -0.06 -1.13 -8.39
CA LEU A 89 -1.27 -0.90 -9.19
C LEU A 89 -1.18 0.30 -10.14
N TRP A 90 -0.17 1.17 -9.97
CA TRP A 90 0.09 2.37 -10.77
C TRP A 90 1.23 2.17 -11.76
N GLY A 91 2.12 1.22 -11.52
CA GLY A 91 3.13 0.81 -12.48
C GLY A 91 4.43 0.37 -11.82
N GLU A 92 5.50 0.39 -12.61
CA GLU A 92 6.85 0.08 -12.17
C GLU A 92 7.69 1.37 -12.18
N GLU A 93 8.37 1.66 -11.07
CA GLU A 93 9.17 2.86 -10.90
C GLU A 93 10.42 2.58 -10.05
N CYS A 94 11.52 3.25 -10.41
CA CYS A 94 12.73 3.31 -9.59
C CYS A 94 12.82 4.71 -8.98
N VAL A 95 12.99 4.77 -7.66
CA VAL A 95 13.02 5.98 -6.85
C VAL A 95 14.40 6.05 -6.20
N ASP A 96 15.11 7.17 -6.37
CA ASP A 96 16.40 7.36 -5.72
C ASP A 96 16.23 7.73 -4.23
N ALA A 97 17.36 7.80 -3.52
CA ALA A 97 17.37 8.11 -2.10
C ALA A 97 16.83 9.51 -1.75
N GLU A 98 16.98 10.49 -2.65
CA GLU A 98 16.51 11.86 -2.44
C GLU A 98 15.00 11.95 -2.61
N ASP A 99 14.48 11.40 -3.70
CA ASP A 99 13.04 11.34 -3.97
C ASP A 99 12.32 10.51 -2.89
N PHE A 100 12.92 9.41 -2.41
CA PHE A 100 12.36 8.63 -1.30
C PHE A 100 12.28 9.43 0.01
N ARG A 101 13.30 10.24 0.31
CA ARG A 101 13.35 11.09 1.50
C ARG A 101 12.31 12.21 1.45
N ASP A 102 12.17 12.84 0.29
CA ASP A 102 11.30 14.00 0.10
C ASP A 102 9.83 13.60 -0.09
N ALA A 103 9.56 12.32 -0.36
CA ALA A 103 8.21 11.78 -0.44
C ALA A 103 7.48 11.84 0.91
N ALA A 104 6.23 12.32 0.88
CA ALA A 104 5.34 12.30 2.03
C ALA A 104 4.31 11.17 1.89
N PRO A 105 4.03 10.41 2.96
CA PRO A 105 2.98 9.39 2.93
C PRO A 105 1.60 10.03 2.68
N ASP A 106 0.67 9.23 2.13
CA ASP A 106 -0.71 9.66 2.00
C ASP A 106 -1.37 9.89 3.38
N PRO A 107 -2.20 10.95 3.58
CA PRO A 107 -2.82 11.23 4.87
C PRO A 107 -3.76 10.12 5.31
N LEU A 108 -4.28 9.34 4.37
CA LEU A 108 -5.17 8.22 4.63
C LEU A 108 -4.42 6.89 4.84
N ALA A 109 -3.09 6.84 4.65
CA ALA A 109 -2.31 5.60 4.69
C ALA A 109 -2.49 4.82 6.02
N ALA A 110 -2.62 5.51 7.14
CA ALA A 110 -2.83 4.89 8.45
C ALA A 110 -4.24 4.26 8.63
N HIS A 111 -5.22 4.71 7.84
CA HIS A 111 -6.62 4.30 7.93
C HIS A 111 -7.08 3.44 6.75
N GLU A 112 -6.30 3.39 5.66
CA GLU A 112 -6.68 2.72 4.41
C GLU A 112 -7.18 1.29 4.64
N ALA A 113 -6.44 0.50 5.41
CA ALA A 113 -6.78 -0.91 5.61
C ALA A 113 -8.17 -1.09 6.26
N ASP A 114 -8.46 -0.31 7.30
CA ASP A 114 -9.75 -0.34 8.01
C ASP A 114 -10.88 0.18 7.12
N LEU A 115 -10.62 1.24 6.35
CA LEU A 115 -11.58 1.81 5.41
C LEU A 115 -11.94 0.82 4.29
N LEU A 116 -10.96 0.14 3.69
CA LEU A 116 -11.19 -0.87 2.66
C LEU A 116 -11.96 -2.08 3.21
N GLN A 117 -11.64 -2.53 4.42
CA GLN A 117 -12.37 -3.62 5.08
C GLN A 117 -13.82 -3.24 5.39
N HIS A 118 -14.04 -2.01 5.86
CA HIS A 118 -15.38 -1.48 6.10
C HIS A 118 -16.19 -1.39 4.81
N LEU A 119 -15.62 -0.82 3.73
CA LEU A 119 -16.26 -0.75 2.42
C LEU A 119 -16.64 -2.14 1.89
N TYR A 120 -15.73 -3.11 2.03
CA TYR A 120 -15.98 -4.48 1.59
C TYR A 120 -17.11 -5.17 2.37
N SER A 121 -17.21 -4.91 3.68
CA SER A 121 -18.16 -5.61 4.56
C SER A 121 -19.55 -4.96 4.57
N GLU A 122 -19.63 -3.64 4.50
CA GLU A 122 -20.86 -2.87 4.74
C GLU A 122 -21.43 -2.19 3.50
N HIS A 123 -20.61 -1.96 2.46
CA HIS A 123 -20.98 -1.11 1.32
C HIS A 123 -20.99 -1.82 -0.04
N GLY A 124 -21.14 -3.16 -0.04
CA GLY A 124 -21.16 -3.96 -1.27
C GLY A 124 -22.20 -3.53 -2.29
N ASP A 125 -23.42 -3.18 -1.84
CA ASP A 125 -24.49 -2.70 -2.72
C ASP A 125 -24.15 -1.36 -3.38
N GLN A 126 -23.52 -0.45 -2.64
CA GLN A 126 -23.07 0.84 -3.19
C GLN A 126 -21.89 0.67 -4.14
N LEU A 127 -20.91 -0.18 -3.81
CA LEU A 127 -19.82 -0.52 -4.72
C LEU A 127 -20.31 -1.10 -6.04
N ALA A 128 -21.37 -1.92 -6.01
CA ALA A 128 -21.97 -2.48 -7.22
C ALA A 128 -22.61 -1.42 -8.15
N THR A 129 -22.91 -0.21 -7.65
CA THR A 129 -23.40 0.91 -8.48
C THR A 129 -22.31 1.50 -9.36
N LEU A 130 -21.03 1.41 -8.95
CA LEU A 130 -19.88 1.95 -9.70
C LEU A 130 -19.75 1.35 -11.11
N CYS A 131 -20.33 0.17 -11.37
CA CYS A 131 -20.45 -0.39 -12.72
C CYS A 131 -21.11 0.59 -13.71
N GLY A 132 -22.07 1.41 -13.26
CA GLY A 132 -22.78 2.38 -14.09
C GLY A 132 -21.86 3.45 -14.68
N LEU A 133 -20.77 3.78 -13.99
CA LEU A 133 -19.79 4.78 -14.42
C LEU A 133 -18.77 4.26 -15.43
N LEU A 134 -18.73 2.95 -15.72
CA LEU A 134 -17.76 2.35 -16.64
C LEU A 134 -18.12 2.49 -18.13
N GLY A 135 -19.25 3.11 -18.46
CA GLY A 135 -19.69 3.33 -19.84
C GLY A 135 -19.81 2.03 -20.65
N GLU A 136 -19.35 2.04 -21.91
CA GLU A 136 -19.44 0.88 -22.83
C GLU A 136 -18.67 -0.37 -22.35
N ARG A 137 -17.73 -0.24 -21.39
CA ARG A 137 -17.09 -1.41 -20.77
C ARG A 137 -18.04 -2.21 -19.88
N ALA A 138 -19.16 -1.62 -19.46
CA ALA A 138 -20.25 -2.30 -18.77
C ALA A 138 -21.22 -3.04 -19.72
N ALA A 139 -21.04 -2.98 -21.05
CA ALA A 139 -21.97 -3.55 -22.02
C ALA A 139 -22.19 -5.08 -21.88
N CYS A 140 -21.32 -5.79 -21.17
CA CYS A 140 -21.47 -7.22 -20.86
C CYS A 140 -22.17 -7.51 -19.51
N THR A 141 -22.50 -6.49 -18.71
CA THR A 141 -23.13 -6.69 -17.40
C THR A 141 -24.66 -6.67 -17.53
N CYS A 142 -25.27 -7.81 -17.84
CA CYS A 142 -26.71 -7.96 -17.57
C CYS A 142 -26.92 -8.15 -16.05
N ALA A 143 -28.12 -7.84 -15.54
CA ALA A 143 -28.42 -7.90 -14.09
C ALA A 143 -28.12 -9.28 -13.45
N ALA A 144 -28.14 -10.36 -14.24
CA ALA A 144 -27.80 -11.72 -13.81
C ALA A 144 -26.28 -12.04 -13.80
N HIS A 145 -25.45 -11.16 -14.37
CA HIS A 145 -24.01 -11.36 -14.55
C HIS A 145 -23.21 -10.11 -14.14
N ARG A 146 -23.65 -9.36 -13.12
CA ARG A 146 -22.84 -8.27 -12.58
C ARG A 146 -21.55 -8.83 -11.94
N PRO A 147 -20.37 -8.29 -12.28
CA PRO A 147 -19.13 -8.65 -11.63
C PRO A 147 -19.17 -8.26 -10.15
N ALA A 148 -18.46 -9.02 -9.31
CA ALA A 148 -18.25 -8.60 -7.93
C ALA A 148 -17.30 -7.39 -7.92
N VAL A 149 -17.65 -6.33 -7.20
CA VAL A 149 -16.84 -5.10 -7.10
C VAL A 149 -16.18 -5.09 -5.74
N VAL A 150 -14.85 -5.16 -5.73
CA VAL A 150 -14.06 -5.28 -4.49
C VAL A 150 -13.15 -4.06 -4.36
N PRO A 151 -13.18 -3.33 -3.23
CA PRO A 151 -12.30 -2.18 -3.05
C PRO A 151 -10.85 -2.67 -2.89
N LEU A 152 -9.91 -2.02 -3.58
CA LEU A 152 -8.54 -2.51 -3.70
C LEU A 152 -7.50 -1.54 -3.13
N ALA A 153 -7.63 -0.26 -3.44
CA ALA A 153 -6.76 0.78 -2.89
C ALA A 153 -7.55 2.08 -2.70
N LEU A 154 -7.21 2.84 -1.67
CA LEU A 154 -7.84 4.11 -1.35
C LEU A 154 -6.79 5.10 -0.85
N ASP A 155 -6.76 6.27 -1.48
CA ASP A 155 -5.84 7.35 -1.13
C ASP A 155 -6.56 8.70 -1.28
N ARG A 156 -5.84 9.80 -1.02
CA ARG A 156 -6.43 11.14 -1.09
C ARG A 156 -7.04 11.51 -2.44
N LEU A 157 -6.62 10.87 -3.52
CA LEU A 157 -7.01 11.20 -4.89
C LEU A 157 -8.16 10.33 -5.40
N GLY A 158 -8.49 9.21 -4.75
CA GLY A 158 -9.58 8.37 -5.22
C GLY A 158 -9.60 6.94 -4.70
N LEU A 159 -10.59 6.21 -5.19
CA LEU A 159 -10.84 4.80 -4.90
C LEU A 159 -10.51 3.96 -6.12
N ARG A 160 -9.69 2.92 -5.95
CA ARG A 160 -9.53 1.84 -6.93
C ARG A 160 -10.32 0.62 -6.50
N VAL A 161 -11.08 0.06 -7.42
CA VAL A 161 -11.83 -1.19 -7.23
C VAL A 161 -11.43 -2.21 -8.29
N ARG A 162 -11.57 -3.48 -7.95
CA ARG A 162 -11.43 -4.62 -8.85
C ARG A 162 -12.80 -5.20 -9.15
N PHE A 163 -13.09 -5.33 -10.44
CA PHE A 163 -14.26 -6.05 -10.94
C PHE A 163 -13.84 -7.50 -11.18
N CYS A 164 -14.56 -8.44 -10.58
CA CYS A 164 -14.33 -9.88 -10.74
C CYS A 164 -15.49 -10.52 -11.51
N GLU A 165 -15.18 -11.05 -12.69
CA GLU A 165 -16.12 -11.76 -13.54
C GLU A 165 -16.27 -13.22 -13.10
N ARG A 166 -17.39 -13.86 -13.49
CA ARG A 166 -17.71 -15.23 -13.06
C ARG A 166 -16.83 -16.30 -13.72
N ASP A 167 -16.24 -15.98 -14.85
CA ASP A 167 -15.31 -16.84 -15.60
C ASP A 167 -13.88 -16.78 -15.05
N GLY A 168 -13.64 -15.97 -14.01
CA GLY A 168 -12.34 -15.78 -13.39
C GLY A 168 -11.54 -14.58 -13.93
N GLY A 169 -12.07 -13.86 -14.92
CA GLY A 169 -11.50 -12.59 -15.35
C GLY A 169 -11.59 -11.52 -14.27
N CYS A 170 -10.62 -10.61 -14.21
CA CYS A 170 -10.73 -9.41 -13.42
C CYS A 170 -10.03 -8.22 -14.06
N PHE A 171 -10.56 -7.02 -13.83
CA PHE A 171 -9.91 -5.78 -14.20
C PHE A 171 -10.12 -4.72 -13.12
N ASP A 172 -9.22 -3.74 -13.09
CA ASP A 172 -9.28 -2.65 -12.12
C ASP A 172 -9.84 -1.39 -12.77
N ALA A 173 -10.60 -0.61 -12.02
CA ALA A 173 -10.94 0.77 -12.37
C ALA A 173 -10.62 1.70 -11.21
N ARG A 174 -10.13 2.90 -11.57
CA ARG A 174 -9.82 3.99 -10.67
C ARG A 174 -10.90 5.05 -10.82
N PHE A 175 -11.53 5.40 -9.70
CA PHE A 175 -12.47 6.50 -9.58
C PHE A 175 -11.79 7.63 -8.84
N GLU A 176 -11.49 8.70 -9.56
CA GLU A 176 -10.81 9.87 -9.01
C GLU A 176 -11.81 10.79 -8.33
N PHE A 177 -11.41 11.34 -7.18
CA PHE A 177 -12.15 12.41 -6.55
C PHE A 177 -11.90 13.73 -7.30
N PRO A 178 -12.90 14.62 -7.40
CA PRO A 178 -12.73 15.91 -8.07
C PRO A 178 -11.64 16.79 -7.45
N GLU A 179 -11.45 16.68 -6.12
CA GLU A 179 -10.41 17.36 -5.37
C GLU A 179 -9.74 16.39 -4.39
N PRO A 180 -8.43 16.53 -4.11
CA PRO A 180 -7.75 15.71 -3.12
C PRO A 180 -8.31 15.92 -1.71
N VAL A 181 -8.67 14.83 -1.04
CA VAL A 181 -9.16 14.87 0.35
C VAL A 181 -8.00 14.91 1.35
N ARG A 182 -8.20 15.56 2.49
CA ARG A 182 -7.13 15.76 3.49
C ARG A 182 -7.23 14.85 4.70
N ASP A 183 -8.42 14.37 4.98
CA ASP A 183 -8.72 13.52 6.12
C ASP A 183 -9.91 12.58 5.87
N VAL A 184 -10.24 11.76 6.87
CA VAL A 184 -11.33 10.78 6.80
C VAL A 184 -12.72 11.45 6.69
N VAL A 185 -12.86 12.68 7.18
CA VAL A 185 -14.14 13.41 7.12
C VAL A 185 -14.40 13.85 5.68
N GLU A 186 -13.43 14.52 5.05
CA GLU A 186 -13.50 14.91 3.64
C GLU A 186 -13.65 13.68 2.72
N LEU A 187 -12.94 12.58 3.03
CA LEU A 187 -13.10 11.30 2.35
C LEU A 187 -14.56 10.82 2.39
N SER A 188 -15.23 10.87 3.54
CA SER A 188 -16.63 10.45 3.65
C SER A 188 -17.52 11.23 2.69
N HIS A 189 -17.35 12.56 2.61
CA HIS A 189 -18.10 13.40 1.68
C HIS A 189 -17.80 13.07 0.20
N ALA A 190 -16.53 12.85 -0.14
CA ALA A 190 -16.12 12.48 -1.49
C ALA A 190 -16.70 11.11 -1.90
N MET A 191 -16.71 10.14 -0.98
CA MET A 191 -17.32 8.82 -1.20
C MET A 191 -18.82 8.88 -1.42
N HIS A 192 -19.55 9.69 -0.64
CA HIS A 192 -20.99 9.91 -0.85
C HIS A 192 -21.25 10.51 -2.24
N THR A 193 -20.49 11.53 -2.63
CA THR A 193 -20.60 12.16 -3.95
C THR A 193 -20.34 11.16 -5.08
N LEU A 194 -19.33 10.30 -4.93
CA LEU A 194 -19.02 9.24 -5.90
C LEU A 194 -20.18 8.24 -6.04
N PHE A 195 -20.76 7.79 -4.92
CA PHE A 195 -21.88 6.85 -4.96
C PHE A 195 -23.19 7.46 -5.46
N GLU A 196 -23.44 8.74 -5.16
CA GLU A 196 -24.58 9.48 -5.74
C GLU A 196 -24.43 9.60 -7.25
N ALA A 197 -23.25 9.94 -7.75
CA ALA A 197 -22.98 9.99 -9.19
C ALA A 197 -23.16 8.63 -9.89
N ALA A 198 -22.82 7.54 -9.20
CA ALA A 198 -22.95 6.17 -9.73
C ALA A 198 -24.39 5.62 -9.68
N ALA A 199 -25.29 6.25 -8.92
CA ALA A 199 -26.69 5.87 -8.82
C ALA A 199 -27.57 6.44 -9.95
N HIS A 200 -27.02 7.35 -10.77
CA HIS A 200 -27.67 8.01 -11.89
C HIS A 200 -27.28 7.41 -13.24
#